data_AF-A0A4Q7FVW6-F1
#
_entry.id   AF-A0A4Q7FVW6-F1
#
_cell.length_a   1.000
_cell.length_b   1.000
_cell.length_c   1.000
_cell.angle_alpha   90.00
_cell.angle_beta   90.00
_cell.angle_gamma   90.00
#
_symmetry.space_group_name_H-M   'P 1'
#
loop_
_entity.id
_entity.type
_entity.pdbx_description
1 polymer ?
#
loop_
_entity_poly.entity_id
_entity_poly.type
_entity_poly.pdbx_seq_one_letter_code
_entity_poly.pdbx_strand_id
1 'polypeptide(L)'
;MTRLKQALFAAVVVALGSTAAFSQENRGTPEQRAACTPDAFRLCSAYIRDPSGVEACLRLRKSDLSEGCKAVFEQASTGSVRGR
;
A
#
# COMPACT_ATOMS: atom_id res chain seq x y z
N MET A 1 54.76 1.67 21.22
CA MET A 1 53.65 2.25 22.00
C MET A 1 52.68 2.97 21.04
N THR A 2 52.11 2.35 20.01
CA THR A 2 51.14 1.23 19.99
C THR A 2 49.80 1.47 20.71
N ARG A 3 49.39 2.74 20.94
CA ARG A 3 48.11 3.08 21.60
C ARG A 3 47.18 4.04 20.82
N LEU A 4 47.44 4.32 19.54
CA LEU A 4 46.47 4.99 18.64
C LEU A 4 45.95 4.08 17.52
N LYS A 5 46.43 2.82 17.46
CA LYS A 5 45.96 1.77 16.53
C LYS A 5 44.69 1.04 17.02
N GLN A 6 43.97 1.57 18.01
CA GLN A 6 42.88 0.83 18.69
C GLN A 6 41.52 1.56 18.73
N ALA A 7 41.32 2.66 18.00
CA ALA A 7 40.07 3.45 18.15
C ALA A 7 39.26 3.69 16.86
N LEU A 8 39.63 3.15 15.70
CA LEU A 8 38.78 3.22 14.48
C LEU A 8 38.80 1.91 13.66
N PHE A 9 39.14 0.79 14.30
CA PHE A 9 38.74 -0.55 13.86
C PHE A 9 37.60 -1.00 14.79
N ALA A 10 36.40 -0.47 14.60
CA ALA A 10 35.21 -1.00 15.23
C ALA A 10 33.99 -0.58 14.42
N ALA A 11 33.41 -1.56 13.73
CA ALA A 11 31.98 -1.74 13.49
C ALA A 11 31.24 -0.54 12.85
N VAL A 12 30.58 -0.68 11.71
CA VAL A 12 29.42 -1.56 11.61
C VAL A 12 29.16 -1.80 10.13
N VAL A 13 29.04 -3.07 9.80
CA VAL A 13 28.38 -3.60 8.62
C VAL A 13 26.99 -2.97 8.50
N VAL A 14 26.77 -2.09 7.52
CA VAL A 14 25.41 -1.73 7.12
C VAL A 14 25.11 -2.41 5.79
N ALA A 15 24.59 -3.62 5.93
CA ALA A 15 23.78 -4.25 4.92
C ALA A 15 22.56 -3.36 4.63
N LEU A 16 22.54 -2.71 3.47
CA LEU A 16 21.31 -2.32 2.79
C LEU A 16 21.10 -3.43 1.76
N GLY A 17 20.42 -4.53 2.08
CA GLY A 17 19.04 -4.54 2.57
C GLY A 17 18.13 -4.58 1.34
N SER A 18 18.00 -5.79 0.77
CA SER A 18 16.95 -6.28 -0.12
C SER A 18 16.01 -5.24 -0.75
N THR A 19 16.27 -4.82 -1.99
CA THR A 19 15.22 -4.28 -2.85
C THR A 19 14.34 -5.44 -3.31
N ALA A 20 13.52 -5.97 -2.40
CA ALA A 20 12.33 -6.69 -2.82
C ALA A 20 11.40 -5.63 -3.45
N ALA A 21 11.61 -5.37 -4.74
CA ALA A 21 10.66 -4.66 -5.57
C ALA A 21 9.43 -5.55 -5.68
N PHE A 22 8.61 -5.55 -4.63
CA PHE A 22 7.23 -5.99 -4.73
C PHE A 22 6.56 -4.96 -5.63
N SER A 23 6.55 -5.25 -6.92
CA SER A 23 5.59 -4.71 -7.87
C SER A 23 4.21 -5.24 -7.46
N GLN A 24 3.72 -4.82 -6.30
CA GLN A 24 2.33 -5.01 -5.93
C GLN A 24 1.55 -4.10 -6.86
N GLU A 25 1.09 -4.69 -7.96
CA GLU A 25 0.08 -4.11 -8.84
C GLU A 25 -0.92 -3.37 -7.95
N ASN A 26 -1.02 -2.05 -8.11
CA ASN A 26 -1.63 -1.06 -7.20
C ASN A 26 -3.14 -1.26 -6.93
N ARG A 27 -3.69 -2.42 -7.27
CA ARG A 27 -5.09 -2.84 -7.20
C ARG A 27 -5.53 -3.23 -5.77
N GLY A 28 -4.75 -2.87 -4.75
CA GLY A 28 -5.00 -3.21 -3.35
C GLY A 28 -4.79 -4.69 -2.99
N THR A 29 -4.71 -4.97 -1.68
CA THR A 29 -4.60 -6.33 -1.11
C THR A 29 -5.92 -7.11 -1.31
N PRO A 30 -5.90 -8.45 -1.26
CA PRO A 30 -7.13 -9.24 -1.32
C PRO A 30 -8.14 -8.84 -0.22
N GLU A 31 -7.67 -8.46 0.96
CA GLU A 31 -8.51 -7.98 2.07
C GLU A 31 -9.18 -6.64 1.72
N GLN A 32 -8.42 -5.72 1.14
CA GLN A 32 -8.93 -4.42 0.67
C GLN A 32 -10.00 -4.60 -0.41
N ARG A 33 -9.76 -5.54 -1.35
CA ARG A 33 -10.75 -5.87 -2.39
C ARG A 33 -12.01 -6.45 -1.77
N ALA A 34 -11.89 -7.40 -0.84
CA ALA A 34 -13.03 -8.00 -0.16
C ALA A 34 -13.89 -6.96 0.58
N ALA A 35 -13.27 -5.98 1.24
CA ALA A 35 -13.98 -4.88 1.89
C ALA A 35 -14.79 -4.02 0.89
N CYS A 36 -14.29 -3.85 -0.33
CA CYS A 36 -14.92 -3.06 -1.38
C CYS A 36 -15.82 -3.84 -2.34
N THR A 37 -15.79 -5.18 -2.31
CA THR A 37 -16.64 -6.06 -3.11
C THR A 37 -18.14 -5.72 -3.04
N PRO A 38 -18.78 -5.56 -1.87
CA PRO A 38 -20.21 -5.26 -1.81
C PRO A 38 -20.56 -3.90 -2.46
N ASP A 39 -19.69 -2.90 -2.29
CA ASP A 39 -19.86 -1.59 -2.94
C ASP A 39 -19.62 -1.66 -4.45
N ALA A 40 -18.66 -2.46 -4.90
CA ALA A 40 -18.41 -2.68 -6.32
C ALA A 40 -19.64 -3.29 -7.01
N PHE A 41 -20.27 -4.29 -6.38
CA PHE A 41 -21.51 -4.88 -6.90
C PHE A 41 -22.69 -3.91 -6.91
N ARG A 42 -22.84 -3.07 -5.88
CA ARG A 42 -23.98 -2.16 -5.75
C ARG A 42 -23.84 -0.90 -6.61
N LEU A 43 -22.66 -0.30 -6.65
CA LEU A 43 -22.40 1.02 -7.24
C LEU A 43 -21.74 0.94 -8.62
N CYS A 44 -20.96 -0.11 -8.88
CA CYS A 44 -20.04 -0.21 -10.01
C CYS A 44 -20.24 -1.49 -10.84
N SER A 45 -21.45 -2.05 -10.85
CA SER A 45 -21.78 -3.32 -11.51
C SER A 45 -21.40 -3.38 -12.99
N ALA A 46 -21.47 -2.24 -13.68
CA ALA A 46 -21.07 -2.10 -15.09
C ALA A 46 -19.57 -2.41 -15.33
N TYR A 47 -18.73 -2.27 -14.32
CA TYR A 47 -17.28 -2.39 -14.43
C TYR A 47 -16.72 -3.70 -13.87
N ILE A 48 -17.54 -4.63 -13.36
CA ILE A 48 -17.04 -5.81 -12.63
C ILE A 48 -16.06 -6.69 -13.43
N ARG A 49 -16.15 -6.66 -14.76
CA ARG A 49 -15.22 -7.40 -15.63
C ARG A 49 -13.89 -6.69 -15.87
N ASP A 50 -13.79 -5.42 -15.50
CA ASP A 50 -12.59 -4.61 -15.55
C ASP A 50 -12.25 -4.10 -14.14
N PRO A 51 -11.32 -4.76 -13.44
CA PRO A 51 -11.05 -4.37 -12.07
C PRO A 51 -10.33 -3.01 -11.96
N SER A 52 -9.73 -2.49 -13.04
CA SER A 52 -9.24 -1.10 -13.07
C SER A 52 -10.41 -0.10 -13.16
N GLY A 53 -11.42 -0.42 -13.97
CA GLY A 53 -12.69 0.31 -14.03
C GLY A 53 -13.45 0.28 -12.70
N VAL A 54 -13.44 -0.84 -11.98
CA VAL A 54 -14.03 -0.93 -10.62
C VAL A 54 -13.32 0.03 -9.67
N GLU A 55 -11.99 0.01 -9.63
CA GLU A 55 -11.22 0.92 -8.77
C GLU A 55 -11.56 2.39 -9.09
N ALA A 56 -11.54 2.76 -10.37
CA ALA A 56 -11.89 4.12 -10.80
C ALA A 56 -13.31 4.52 -10.39
N CYS A 57 -14.28 3.63 -10.59
CA CYS A 57 -15.67 3.87 -10.19
C CYS A 57 -15.82 4.05 -8.66
N LEU A 58 -15.17 3.19 -7.86
CA LEU A 58 -15.18 3.31 -6.40
C LEU A 58 -14.53 4.62 -5.93
N ARG A 59 -13.44 5.06 -6.59
CA ARG A 59 -12.78 6.35 -6.29
C ARG A 59 -13.68 7.56 -6.60
N LEU A 60 -14.52 7.48 -7.63
CA LEU A 60 -15.50 8.51 -7.96
C LEU A 60 -16.69 8.52 -6.98
N ARG A 61 -17.04 7.35 -6.45
CA ARG A 61 -18.19 7.14 -5.56
C ARG A 61 -17.83 7.14 -4.08
N LYS A 62 -16.69 7.73 -3.69
CA LYS A 62 -16.19 7.73 -2.30
C LYS A 62 -17.21 8.11 -1.24
N SER A 63 -18.10 9.06 -1.51
CA SER A 63 -19.17 9.46 -0.58
C SER A 63 -20.19 8.35 -0.32
N ASP A 64 -20.48 7.55 -1.35
CA ASP A 64 -21.52 6.51 -1.35
C ASP A 64 -21.03 5.13 -0.88
N LEU A 65 -19.71 4.98 -0.68
CA LEU A 65 -19.07 3.76 -0.19
C LEU A 65 -19.46 3.44 1.26
N SER A 66 -19.45 2.15 1.59
CA SER A 66 -19.51 1.66 2.97
C SER A 66 -18.29 2.12 3.77
N GLU A 67 -18.42 2.15 5.11
CA GLU A 67 -17.31 2.56 6.00
C GLU A 67 -16.07 1.68 5.82
N GLY A 68 -16.26 0.37 5.62
CA GLY A 68 -15.17 -0.57 5.39
C GLY A 68 -14.38 -0.26 4.12
N CYS A 69 -15.07 0.00 3.00
CA CYS A 69 -14.40 0.36 1.76
C CYS A 69 -13.80 1.78 1.81
N LYS A 70 -14.44 2.74 2.50
CA LYS A 70 -13.85 4.08 2.74
C LYS A 70 -12.52 3.98 3.47
N ALA A 71 -12.45 3.15 4.51
CA ALA A 71 -11.23 2.96 5.29
C ALA A 71 -10.05 2.47 4.44
N VAL A 72 -10.31 1.66 3.41
CA VAL A 72 -9.27 1.23 2.45
C VAL A 72 -8.64 2.42 1.74
N PHE A 73 -9.45 3.35 1.24
CA PHE A 73 -8.96 4.54 0.53
C PHE A 73 -8.28 5.56 1.46
N GLU A 74 -8.73 5.66 2.71
CA GLU A 74 -8.11 6.52 3.73
C GLU A 74 -6.74 5.98 4.18
N GLN A 75 -6.63 4.66 4.37
CA GLN A 75 -5.38 3.99 4.73
C GLN A 75 -4.34 4.07 3.61
N ALA A 76 -4.76 3.96 2.35
CA ALA A 76 -3.88 4.15 1.19
C ALA A 76 -3.25 5.56 1.16
N SER A 77 -4.01 6.58 1.57
CA SER A 77 -3.53 7.97 1.67
C SER A 77 -2.53 8.13 2.82
N THR A 78 -2.75 7.45 3.95
CA THR A 78 -1.93 7.56 5.16
C THR A 78 -0.63 6.74 5.07
N GLY A 79 -0.66 5.57 4.43
CA GLY A 79 0.51 4.73 4.20
C GLY A 79 1.57 5.38 3.31
N SER A 80 1.16 6.27 2.40
CA SER A 80 2.07 7.04 1.54
C SER A 80 2.85 8.11 2.31
N VAL A 81 2.30 8.64 3.43
CA VAL A 81 2.95 9.67 4.25
C VAL A 81 4.01 9.08 5.19
N ARG A 82 3.92 7.80 5.57
CA ARG A 82 4.83 7.15 6.54
C ARG A 82 6.06 6.49 5.91
N GLY A 83 6.23 6.59 4.59
CA GLY A 83 7.36 6.01 3.85
C GLY A 83 8.32 7.01 3.23
N ARG A 84 8.20 8.31 3.55
CA ARG A 84 9.09 9.36 3.04
C ARG A 84 9.96 9.92 4.17
#